data_AF-A0A9W9MKK5-F1
#
_entry.id   AF-A0A9W9MKK5-F1
#
_cell.length_a   1.000
_cell.length_b   1.000
_cell.length_c   1.000
_cell.angle_alpha   90.00
_cell.angle_beta   90.00
_cell.angle_gamma   90.00
#
_symmetry.space_group_name_H-M   'P 1'
#
loop_
_entity.id
_entity.type
_entity.pdbx_description
1 polymer ?
#
loop_
_entity_poly.entity_id
_entity_poly.type
_entity_poly.pdbx_seq_one_letter_code
_entity_poly.pdbx_strand_id
1 'polypeptide(L)'
;MKGIDINMSAYMSELAALAHPVSAHVMSAEMHNQGINSLALISARRTMEAADLLAHMSACHIYVLCQAVEIETLCASLLPVVQSSWYRANSNTWKDRVLAIVDAVMSPVNEFVATHNPDCSVSTIMAFKKHFQSVASNTAEEMFYLGPTISPAEVVTQLGGGTAQIYTWVRSKLNIPMNCGLQDDPLYNAQKGLPTRGKRSIGSSVSMVYESLLKGELMDAILEGWVQD
;
A
#
# COMPACT_ATOMS: atom_id res chain seq x y z
N MET A 1 1.68 -10.61 -12.93
CA MET A 1 1.62 -11.19 -14.31
C MET A 1 1.37 -10.09 -15.35
N LYS A 2 2.31 -9.15 -15.53
CA LYS A 2 2.10 -7.95 -16.36
C LYS A 2 1.85 -8.25 -17.84
N GLY A 3 2.57 -9.22 -18.41
CA GLY A 3 2.40 -9.59 -19.83
C GLY A 3 1.03 -10.20 -20.13
N ILE A 4 0.52 -11.06 -19.24
CA ILE A 4 -0.81 -11.66 -19.41
C ILE A 4 -1.89 -10.59 -19.33
N ASP A 5 -1.77 -9.63 -18.42
CA ASP A 5 -2.74 -8.53 -18.28
C ASP A 5 -2.82 -7.66 -19.56
N ILE A 6 -1.67 -7.35 -20.16
CA ILE A 6 -1.59 -6.66 -21.45
C ILE A 6 -2.26 -7.48 -22.56
N ASN A 7 -1.96 -8.77 -22.65
CA ASN A 7 -2.55 -9.65 -23.66
C ASN A 7 -4.06 -9.80 -23.49
N MET A 8 -4.54 -9.97 -22.26
CA MET A 8 -5.97 -10.05 -21.94
C MET A 8 -6.72 -8.77 -22.37
N SER A 9 -6.10 -7.60 -22.18
CA SER A 9 -6.65 -6.33 -22.64
C SER A 9 -6.75 -6.26 -24.17
N ALA A 10 -5.73 -6.74 -24.89
CA ALA A 10 -5.74 -6.81 -26.35
C ALA A 10 -6.81 -7.79 -26.88
N TYR A 11 -6.86 -9.01 -26.33
CA TYR A 11 -7.85 -10.03 -26.70
C TYR A 11 -9.28 -9.54 -26.45
N MET A 12 -9.53 -8.90 -25.31
CA MET A 12 -10.85 -8.36 -24.99
C MET A 12 -11.25 -7.24 -25.96
N SER A 13 -10.31 -6.38 -26.35
CA SER A 13 -10.57 -5.30 -27.31
C SER A 13 -10.91 -5.84 -28.70
N GLU A 14 -10.20 -6.86 -29.16
CA GLU A 14 -10.47 -7.52 -30.45
C GLU A 14 -11.79 -8.31 -30.42
N LEU A 15 -12.05 -9.04 -29.34
CA LEU A 15 -13.31 -9.75 -29.14
C LEU A 15 -14.51 -8.80 -29.17
N ALA A 16 -14.38 -7.63 -28.54
CA ALA A 16 -15.42 -6.59 -28.57
C ALA A 16 -15.67 -6.09 -30.00
N ALA A 17 -14.62 -5.93 -30.82
CA ALA A 17 -14.77 -5.56 -32.23
C ALA A 17 -15.45 -6.66 -33.06
N LEU A 18 -15.14 -7.94 -32.82
CA LEU A 18 -15.75 -9.08 -33.49
C LEU A 18 -17.23 -9.29 -33.11
N ALA A 19 -17.65 -8.80 -31.94
CA ALA A 19 -19.03 -8.93 -31.47
C ALA A 19 -20.03 -8.05 -32.23
N HIS A 20 -19.57 -7.12 -33.08
CA HIS A 20 -20.47 -6.29 -33.88
C HIS A 20 -21.31 -7.11 -34.88
N PRO A 21 -22.64 -6.90 -34.94
CA PRO A 21 -23.52 -7.72 -35.75
C PRO A 21 -23.29 -7.49 -37.25
N VAL A 22 -23.04 -8.58 -37.98
CA VAL A 22 -22.88 -8.56 -39.44
C VAL A 22 -24.18 -8.18 -40.16
N SER A 23 -25.34 -8.44 -39.54
CA SER A 23 -26.67 -8.12 -40.10
C SER A 23 -26.92 -6.63 -40.36
N ALA A 24 -26.15 -5.73 -39.73
CA ALA A 24 -26.22 -4.30 -40.01
C ALA A 24 -25.70 -3.93 -41.41
N HIS A 25 -25.03 -4.85 -42.11
CA HIS A 25 -24.36 -4.62 -43.40
C HIS A 25 -25.02 -5.40 -44.55
N VAL A 26 -26.30 -5.75 -44.45
CA VAL A 26 -27.05 -6.41 -45.54
C VAL A 26 -27.13 -5.49 -46.75
N MET A 27 -26.64 -5.97 -47.89
CA MET A 27 -26.71 -5.28 -49.18
C MET A 27 -27.68 -5.99 -50.11
N SER A 28 -28.37 -5.23 -50.95
CA SER A 28 -29.17 -5.79 -52.03
C SER A 28 -28.24 -6.41 -53.08
N ALA A 29 -28.46 -7.68 -53.40
CA ALA A 29 -27.64 -8.45 -54.32
C ALA A 29 -28.46 -8.97 -55.52
N GLU A 30 -27.76 -9.48 -56.54
CA GLU A 30 -28.34 -10.20 -57.69
C GLU A 30 -29.43 -9.37 -58.41
N MET A 31 -29.06 -8.20 -58.96
CA MET A 31 -29.98 -7.27 -59.63
C MET A 31 -31.24 -6.92 -58.83
N HIS A 32 -31.10 -6.73 -57.51
CA HIS A 32 -32.20 -6.45 -56.58
C HIS A 32 -33.20 -7.58 -56.36
N ASN A 33 -32.94 -8.79 -56.87
CA ASN A 33 -33.76 -9.97 -56.59
C ASN A 33 -33.50 -10.50 -55.17
N GLN A 34 -32.32 -10.24 -54.60
CA GLN A 34 -32.00 -10.54 -53.20
C GLN A 34 -31.90 -9.28 -52.35
N GLY A 35 -33.05 -8.62 -52.15
CA GLY A 35 -33.16 -7.43 -51.29
C GLY A 35 -32.86 -7.69 -49.80
N ILE A 36 -32.98 -8.94 -49.35
CA ILE A 36 -32.63 -9.41 -48.00
C ILE A 36 -31.85 -10.71 -48.13
N ASN A 37 -30.79 -10.88 -47.34
CA ASN A 37 -30.02 -12.11 -47.23
C ASN A 37 -29.49 -12.27 -45.79
N SER A 38 -29.13 -13.50 -45.40
CA SER A 38 -28.85 -13.83 -43.99
C SER A 38 -27.43 -13.55 -43.54
N LEU A 39 -26.47 -13.41 -44.47
CA LEU A 39 -25.03 -13.34 -44.20
C LEU A 39 -24.52 -14.44 -43.24
N ALA A 40 -25.23 -15.57 -43.15
CA ALA A 40 -25.04 -16.57 -42.10
C ALA A 40 -23.62 -17.14 -42.05
N LEU A 41 -23.03 -17.43 -43.22
CA LEU A 41 -21.66 -17.95 -43.31
C LEU A 41 -20.61 -16.92 -42.86
N ILE A 42 -20.83 -15.62 -43.13
CA ILE A 42 -19.94 -14.55 -42.68
C ILE A 42 -20.03 -14.40 -41.17
N SER A 43 -21.25 -14.38 -40.63
CA SER A 43 -21.46 -14.34 -39.18
C SER A 43 -20.80 -15.53 -38.49
N ALA A 44 -20.98 -16.75 -39.01
CA ALA A 44 -20.37 -17.95 -38.45
C ALA A 44 -18.83 -17.89 -38.43
N ARG A 45 -18.20 -17.36 -39.49
CA ARG A 45 -16.74 -17.17 -39.53
C ARG A 45 -16.25 -16.18 -38.48
N ARG A 46 -16.94 -15.05 -38.30
CA ARG A 46 -16.62 -14.07 -37.25
C ARG A 46 -16.80 -14.66 -35.86
N THR A 47 -17.85 -15.44 -35.64
CA THR A 47 -18.08 -16.15 -34.36
C THR A 47 -16.99 -17.19 -34.08
N MET A 48 -16.49 -17.88 -35.11
CA MET A 48 -15.38 -18.81 -34.96
C MET A 48 -14.07 -18.09 -34.58
N GLU A 49 -13.75 -16.96 -35.22
CA GLU A 49 -12.62 -16.10 -34.82
C GLU A 49 -12.77 -15.60 -33.35
N ALA A 50 -13.98 -15.20 -32.95
CA ALA A 50 -14.28 -14.80 -31.57
C ALA A 50 -14.10 -15.96 -30.56
N ALA A 51 -14.47 -17.19 -30.94
CA ALA A 51 -14.29 -18.38 -30.11
C ALA A 51 -12.79 -18.69 -29.89
N ASP A 52 -11.96 -18.51 -30.92
CA ASP A 52 -10.51 -18.69 -30.80
C ASP A 52 -9.88 -17.69 -29.82
N LEU A 53 -10.29 -16.42 -29.84
CA LEU A 53 -9.84 -15.43 -28.86
C LEU A 53 -10.30 -15.77 -27.44
N LEU A 54 -11.54 -16.21 -27.27
CA LEU A 54 -12.05 -16.64 -25.97
C LEU A 54 -11.27 -17.84 -25.42
N ALA A 55 -10.83 -18.77 -26.29
CA ALA A 55 -9.98 -19.88 -25.89
C ALA A 55 -8.61 -19.39 -25.38
N HIS A 56 -7.99 -18.41 -26.06
CA HIS A 56 -6.75 -17.78 -25.58
C HIS A 56 -6.94 -17.09 -24.23
N MET A 57 -8.02 -16.33 -24.07
CA MET A 57 -8.35 -15.67 -22.80
C MET A 57 -8.57 -16.69 -21.67
N SER A 58 -9.26 -17.79 -21.95
CA SER A 58 -9.51 -18.87 -21.00
C SER A 58 -8.21 -19.57 -20.57
N ALA A 59 -7.31 -19.85 -21.52
CA ALA A 59 -6.00 -20.43 -21.22
C ALA A 59 -5.16 -19.51 -20.32
N CYS A 60 -5.13 -18.21 -20.61
CA CYS A 60 -4.49 -17.21 -19.76
C CYS A 60 -5.09 -17.20 -18.35
N HIS A 61 -6.42 -17.26 -18.23
CA HIS A 61 -7.10 -17.20 -16.95
C HIS A 61 -6.83 -18.45 -16.10
N ILE A 62 -6.91 -19.65 -16.69
CA ILE A 62 -6.59 -20.91 -16.01
C ILE A 62 -5.15 -20.89 -15.46
N TYR A 63 -4.19 -20.45 -16.27
CA TYR A 63 -2.80 -20.37 -15.84
C TYR A 63 -2.59 -19.41 -14.65
N VAL A 64 -3.23 -18.23 -14.69
CA VAL A 64 -3.17 -17.27 -13.58
C VAL A 64 -3.83 -17.82 -12.31
N LEU A 65 -4.94 -18.56 -12.43
CA LEU A 65 -5.59 -19.20 -11.30
C LEU A 65 -4.70 -20.26 -10.64
N CYS A 66 -4.02 -21.10 -11.42
CA CYS A 66 -3.05 -22.05 -10.88
C CYS A 66 -1.94 -21.33 -10.10
N GLN A 67 -1.37 -20.28 -10.69
CA GLN A 67 -0.32 -19.49 -10.03
C GLN A 67 -0.81 -18.84 -8.73
N ALA A 68 -2.07 -18.39 -8.68
CA ALA A 68 -2.64 -17.77 -7.49
C ALA A 68 -2.76 -18.77 -6.34
N VAL A 69 -3.23 -20.00 -6.61
CA VAL A 69 -3.33 -21.07 -5.60
C VAL A 69 -1.96 -21.44 -5.06
N GLU A 70 -0.93 -21.56 -5.92
CA GLU A 70 0.43 -21.83 -5.48
C GLU A 70 0.97 -20.73 -4.55
N ILE A 71 0.76 -19.46 -4.89
CA ILE A 71 1.17 -18.33 -4.06
C ILE A 71 0.40 -18.31 -2.73
N GLU A 72 -0.88 -18.67 -2.72
CA GLU A 72 -1.69 -18.72 -1.50
C GLU A 72 -1.10 -19.69 -0.47
N THR A 73 -0.61 -20.86 -0.90
CA THR A 73 0.06 -21.80 0.01
C THR A 73 1.32 -21.23 0.66
N LEU A 74 2.12 -20.48 -0.10
CA LEU A 74 3.29 -19.79 0.42
C LEU A 74 2.87 -18.65 1.36
N CYS A 75 1.88 -17.84 0.98
CA CYS A 75 1.38 -16.76 1.83
C CYS A 75 0.84 -17.27 3.16
N ALA A 76 0.14 -18.41 3.17
CA ALA A 76 -0.37 -19.04 4.38
C ALA A 76 0.74 -19.44 5.37
N SER A 77 1.93 -19.81 4.89
CA SER A 77 3.08 -20.11 5.76
C SER A 77 3.84 -18.85 6.20
N LEU A 78 3.92 -17.82 5.35
CA LEU A 78 4.71 -16.62 5.64
C LEU A 78 3.97 -15.58 6.47
N LEU A 79 2.68 -15.32 6.21
CA LEU A 79 1.94 -14.22 6.85
C LEU A 79 1.86 -14.33 8.39
N PRO A 80 1.62 -15.50 8.99
CA PRO A 80 1.64 -15.64 10.45
C PRO A 80 3.02 -15.31 11.06
N VAL A 81 4.10 -15.66 10.36
CA VAL A 81 5.49 -15.37 10.78
C VAL A 81 5.76 -13.89 10.70
N VAL A 82 5.32 -13.22 9.62
CA VAL A 82 5.40 -11.77 9.46
C VAL A 82 4.67 -11.07 10.61
N GLN A 83 3.41 -11.44 10.84
CA GLN A 83 2.57 -10.82 11.86
C GLN A 83 3.17 -10.98 13.27
N SER A 84 3.50 -12.21 13.66
CA SER A 84 4.05 -12.49 15.00
C SER A 84 5.39 -11.80 15.22
N SER A 85 6.29 -11.81 14.24
CA SER A 85 7.61 -11.19 14.33
C SER A 85 7.52 -9.66 14.42
N TRP A 86 6.59 -9.05 13.67
CA TRP A 86 6.33 -7.63 13.73
C TRP A 86 5.91 -7.16 15.11
N TYR A 87 4.92 -7.85 15.70
CA TYR A 87 4.40 -7.51 17.03
C TYR A 87 5.41 -7.82 18.14
N ARG A 88 6.22 -8.87 18.00
CA ARG A 88 7.28 -9.19 18.98
C ARG A 88 8.35 -8.10 19.04
N ALA A 89 8.62 -7.42 17.93
CA ALA A 89 9.59 -6.34 17.84
C ALA A 89 8.97 -4.95 18.13
N ASN A 90 7.80 -4.87 18.77
CA ASN A 90 7.09 -3.60 18.96
C ASN A 90 7.86 -2.55 19.79
N SER A 91 8.81 -2.96 20.62
CA SER A 91 9.63 -2.05 21.42
C SER A 91 10.64 -1.26 20.58
N ASN A 92 10.88 -1.70 19.34
CA ASN A 92 11.89 -1.13 18.46
C ASN A 92 11.26 -0.22 17.38
N THR A 93 12.12 0.52 16.68
CA THR A 93 11.69 1.34 15.55
C THR A 93 11.18 0.46 14.41
N TRP A 94 10.32 1.00 13.55
CA TRP A 94 9.81 0.24 12.40
C TRP A 94 10.95 -0.29 11.50
N LYS A 95 12.07 0.42 11.40
CA LYS A 95 13.26 -0.02 10.67
C LYS A 95 13.83 -1.31 11.24
N ASP A 96 13.96 -1.38 12.56
CA ASP A 96 14.42 -2.59 13.25
C ASP A 96 13.40 -3.73 13.13
N ARG A 97 12.10 -3.42 13.15
CA ARG A 97 11.03 -4.41 12.97
C ARG A 97 11.06 -5.02 11.57
N VAL A 98 11.33 -4.23 10.54
CA VAL A 98 11.49 -4.72 9.17
C VAL A 98 12.62 -5.74 9.11
N LEU A 99 13.78 -5.45 9.70
CA LEU A 99 14.89 -6.42 9.76
C LEU A 99 14.49 -7.71 10.48
N ALA A 100 13.79 -7.60 11.61
CA ALA A 100 13.31 -8.75 12.36
C ALA A 100 12.33 -9.64 11.55
N ILE A 101 11.40 -9.04 10.81
CA ILE A 101 10.52 -9.80 9.90
C ILE A 101 11.35 -10.47 8.81
N VAL A 102 12.23 -9.72 8.14
CA VAL A 102 13.02 -10.21 7.00
C VAL A 102 13.79 -11.46 7.40
N ASP A 103 14.45 -11.44 8.57
CA ASP A 103 15.19 -12.59 9.06
C ASP A 103 14.26 -13.77 9.45
N ALA A 104 13.11 -13.48 10.08
CA ALA A 104 12.16 -14.52 10.47
C ALA A 104 11.52 -15.23 9.26
N VAL A 105 11.21 -14.48 8.19
CA VAL A 105 10.59 -14.99 6.95
C VAL A 105 11.54 -15.90 6.16
N MET A 106 12.85 -15.72 6.27
CA MET A 106 13.79 -16.56 5.50
C MET A 106 13.75 -18.02 5.89
N SER A 107 13.40 -18.36 7.14
CA SER A 107 13.31 -19.76 7.58
C SER A 107 12.22 -20.55 6.82
N PRO A 108 10.93 -20.15 6.83
CA PRO A 108 9.91 -20.84 6.06
C PRO A 108 10.12 -20.75 4.55
N VAL A 109 10.74 -19.67 4.04
CA VAL A 109 11.12 -19.57 2.62
C VAL A 109 12.15 -20.64 2.25
N ASN A 110 13.18 -20.84 3.06
CA ASN A 110 14.19 -21.87 2.81
C ASN A 110 13.58 -23.27 2.84
N GLU A 111 12.68 -23.54 3.78
CA GLU A 111 11.96 -24.82 3.87
C GLU A 111 11.05 -25.05 2.65
N PHE A 112 10.30 -24.03 2.23
CA PHE A 112 9.46 -24.08 1.04
C PHE A 112 10.28 -24.37 -0.23
N VAL A 113 11.39 -23.64 -0.41
CA VAL A 113 12.30 -23.81 -1.55
C VAL A 113 12.94 -25.20 -1.54
N ALA A 114 13.42 -25.68 -0.39
CA ALA A 114 13.99 -27.01 -0.28
C ALA A 114 12.98 -28.12 -0.65
N THR A 115 11.69 -27.90 -0.38
CA THR A 115 10.62 -28.87 -0.66
C THR A 115 10.20 -28.86 -2.14
N HIS A 116 10.07 -27.68 -2.75
CA HIS A 116 9.47 -27.54 -4.09
C HIS A 116 10.49 -27.31 -5.22
N ASN A 117 11.67 -26.78 -4.91
CA ASN A 117 12.72 -26.49 -5.88
C ASN A 117 14.12 -26.56 -5.22
N PRO A 118 14.62 -27.78 -4.94
CA PRO A 118 15.88 -27.98 -4.21
C PRO A 118 17.11 -27.46 -4.97
N ASP A 119 17.02 -27.31 -6.30
CA ASP A 119 18.11 -26.79 -7.14
C ASP A 119 18.15 -25.25 -7.22
N CYS A 120 17.28 -24.57 -6.47
CA CYS A 120 17.24 -23.11 -6.44
C CYS A 120 18.56 -22.52 -5.94
N SER A 121 19.13 -21.59 -6.72
CA SER A 121 20.41 -20.99 -6.37
C SER A 121 20.31 -20.13 -5.10
N VAL A 122 21.35 -20.19 -4.26
CA VAL A 122 21.48 -19.31 -3.08
C VAL A 122 21.42 -17.83 -3.48
N SER A 123 21.93 -17.47 -4.67
CA SER A 123 21.84 -16.10 -5.19
C SER A 123 20.39 -15.63 -5.40
N THR A 124 19.49 -16.52 -5.81
CA THR A 124 18.07 -16.23 -5.99
C THR A 124 17.38 -16.03 -4.64
N ILE A 125 17.68 -16.88 -3.66
CA ILE A 125 17.15 -16.75 -2.29
C ILE A 125 17.60 -15.42 -1.65
N MET A 126 18.87 -15.05 -1.86
CA MET A 126 19.41 -13.77 -1.40
C MET A 126 18.77 -12.57 -2.12
N ALA A 127 18.50 -12.69 -3.42
CA ALA A 127 17.78 -11.68 -4.18
C ALA A 127 16.35 -11.50 -3.66
N PHE A 128 15.65 -12.59 -3.35
CA PHE A 128 14.34 -12.57 -2.69
C PHE A 128 14.42 -11.83 -1.34
N LYS A 129 15.37 -12.19 -0.47
CA LYS A 129 15.56 -11.53 0.83
C LYS A 129 15.69 -10.01 0.69
N LYS A 130 16.57 -9.57 -0.23
CA LYS A 130 16.81 -8.15 -0.50
C LYS A 130 15.57 -7.45 -1.05
N HIS A 131 14.85 -8.10 -1.97
CA HIS A 131 13.63 -7.54 -2.54
C HIS A 131 12.52 -7.42 -1.50
N PHE A 132 12.30 -8.47 -0.71
CA PHE A 132 11.33 -8.48 0.39
C PHE A 132 11.63 -7.40 1.43
N GLN A 133 12.90 -7.23 1.81
CA GLN A 133 13.31 -6.14 2.69
C GLN A 133 12.98 -4.75 2.10
N SER A 134 13.22 -4.54 0.81
CA SER A 134 12.90 -3.27 0.15
C SER A 134 11.39 -3.00 0.15
N VAL A 135 10.58 -4.00 -0.17
CA VAL A 135 9.11 -3.88 -0.18
C VAL A 135 8.58 -3.61 1.22
N ALA A 136 9.06 -4.37 2.22
CA ALA A 136 8.66 -4.19 3.61
C ALA A 136 9.06 -2.80 4.15
N SER A 137 10.25 -2.30 3.76
CA SER A 137 10.72 -0.98 4.15
C SER A 137 9.86 0.12 3.55
N ASN A 138 9.60 0.08 2.24
CA ASN A 138 8.79 1.10 1.56
C ASN A 138 7.36 1.10 2.09
N THR A 139 6.76 -0.08 2.27
CA THR A 139 5.39 -0.21 2.82
C THR A 139 5.34 0.34 4.24
N ALA A 140 6.32 0.03 5.09
CA ALA A 140 6.37 0.56 6.45
C ALA A 140 6.58 2.08 6.45
N GLU A 141 7.43 2.60 5.58
CA GLU A 141 7.68 4.04 5.47
C GLU A 141 6.40 4.81 5.12
N GLU A 142 5.62 4.32 4.16
CA GLU A 142 4.32 4.89 3.79
C GLU A 142 3.29 4.86 4.94
N MET A 143 3.33 3.83 5.79
CA MET A 143 2.39 3.67 6.91
C MET A 143 2.78 4.47 8.16
N PHE A 144 4.07 4.50 8.53
CA PHE A 144 4.53 5.21 9.74
C PHE A 144 4.73 6.70 9.50
N TYR A 145 5.02 7.09 8.27
CA TYR A 145 5.18 8.48 7.88
C TYR A 145 4.24 8.77 6.71
N LEU A 146 2.95 8.89 7.05
CA LEU A 146 1.94 9.42 6.14
C LEU A 146 2.31 10.85 5.74
N GLY A 147 3.06 11.01 4.65
CA GLY A 147 3.33 12.29 4.01
C GLY A 147 3.97 13.36 4.93
N PRO A 148 3.97 14.64 4.51
CA PRO A 148 4.39 15.72 5.40
C PRO A 148 3.50 15.71 6.64
N THR A 149 4.11 15.86 7.81
CA THR A 149 3.40 16.02 9.08
C THR A 149 2.32 17.07 8.87
N ILE A 150 1.03 16.72 9.09
CA ILE A 150 -0.09 17.66 8.95
C ILE A 150 0.32 18.94 9.69
N SER A 151 0.31 20.06 8.98
CA SER A 151 0.82 21.30 9.57
C SER A 151 -0.02 21.66 10.79
N PRO A 152 0.55 22.30 11.83
CA PRO A 152 -0.24 22.73 12.98
C PRO A 152 -1.48 23.56 12.59
N ALA A 153 -1.38 24.33 11.50
CA ALA A 153 -2.49 25.09 10.93
C ALA A 153 -3.62 24.18 10.39
N GLU A 154 -3.29 23.12 9.65
CA GLU A 154 -4.27 22.15 9.14
C GLU A 154 -4.86 21.27 10.24
N VAL A 155 -4.15 21.03 11.35
CA VAL A 155 -4.73 20.35 12.51
C VAL A 155 -5.77 21.23 13.19
N VAL A 156 -5.46 22.53 13.33
CA VAL A 156 -6.37 23.52 13.94
C VAL A 156 -7.71 23.60 13.19
N THR A 157 -7.72 23.49 11.86
CA THR A 157 -8.99 23.51 11.07
C THR A 157 -9.87 22.28 11.30
N GLN A 158 -9.34 21.21 11.89
CA GLN A 158 -10.06 19.96 12.19
C GLN A 158 -10.50 19.87 13.66
N LEU A 159 -10.13 20.85 14.49
CA LEU A 159 -10.48 20.91 15.91
C LEU A 159 -11.61 21.92 16.15
N GLY A 160 -12.40 21.72 17.22
CA GLY A 160 -13.37 22.72 17.66
C GLY A 160 -12.68 23.94 18.28
N GLY A 161 -13.36 25.09 18.37
CA GLY A 161 -12.77 26.37 18.81
C GLY A 161 -11.89 26.25 20.06
N GLY A 162 -12.44 25.75 21.17
CA GLY A 162 -11.68 25.58 22.42
C GLY A 162 -10.49 24.62 22.31
N THR A 163 -10.61 23.49 21.59
CA THR A 163 -9.50 22.52 21.46
C THR A 163 -8.42 22.99 20.49
N ALA A 164 -8.80 23.72 19.45
CA ALA A 164 -7.89 24.41 18.53
C ALA A 164 -6.99 25.41 19.27
N GLN A 165 -7.55 26.15 20.24
CA GLN A 165 -6.78 27.09 21.04
C GLN A 165 -5.76 26.42 21.94
N ILE A 166 -6.17 25.37 22.66
CA ILE A 166 -5.25 24.60 23.52
C ILE A 166 -4.14 23.99 22.67
N TYR A 167 -4.47 23.44 21.50
CA TYR A 167 -3.49 22.91 20.55
C TYR A 167 -2.49 23.99 20.09
N THR A 168 -2.99 25.16 19.69
CA THR A 168 -2.16 26.30 19.24
C THR A 168 -1.27 26.82 20.36
N TRP A 169 -1.79 26.90 21.59
CA TRP A 169 -1.03 27.27 22.78
C TRP A 169 0.17 26.33 23.00
N VAL A 170 -0.04 25.01 22.93
CA VAL A 170 1.06 24.03 23.07
C VAL A 170 2.04 24.08 21.89
N ARG A 171 1.54 24.04 20.65
CA ARG A 171 2.39 23.90 19.44
C ARG A 171 3.11 25.19 19.06
N SER A 172 2.45 26.33 19.18
CA SER A 172 2.97 27.62 18.74
C SER A 172 3.51 28.46 19.89
N LYS A 173 2.72 28.69 20.96
CA LYS A 173 3.12 29.59 22.07
C LYS A 173 4.19 28.97 22.96
N LEU A 174 4.02 27.71 23.37
CA LEU A 174 5.04 26.97 24.14
C LEU A 174 6.16 26.37 23.26
N ASN A 175 5.99 26.41 21.93
CA ASN A 175 6.93 25.86 20.96
C ASN A 175 7.33 24.40 21.28
N ILE A 176 6.32 23.57 21.58
CA ILE A 176 6.47 22.14 21.86
C ILE A 176 6.12 21.35 20.58
N PRO A 177 7.10 20.80 19.86
CA PRO A 177 6.85 20.08 18.62
C PRO A 177 6.11 18.75 18.86
N MET A 178 5.52 18.21 17.80
CA MET A 178 4.93 16.87 17.85
C MET A 178 6.00 15.86 18.26
N ASN A 179 5.72 15.08 19.32
CA ASN A 179 6.59 14.00 19.72
C ASN A 179 6.44 12.86 18.72
N CYS A 180 7.56 12.43 18.19
CA CYS A 180 7.65 11.55 17.06
C CYS A 180 8.21 10.16 17.47
N GLY A 181 8.10 9.83 18.77
CA GLY A 181 8.53 8.57 19.36
C GLY A 181 10.04 8.52 19.65
N LEU A 182 10.64 7.34 19.49
CA LEU A 182 12.04 7.07 19.81
C LEU A 182 13.04 8.00 19.09
N GLN A 183 12.68 8.54 17.92
CA GLN A 183 13.54 9.47 17.18
C GLN A 183 13.75 10.83 17.88
N ASP A 184 12.85 11.18 18.80
CA ASP A 184 12.95 12.38 19.63
C ASP A 184 13.44 12.09 21.05
N ASP A 185 13.61 10.82 21.41
CA ASP A 185 14.09 10.45 22.73
C ASP A 185 15.62 10.68 22.83
N PRO A 186 16.07 11.62 23.69
CA PRO A 186 17.48 11.98 23.78
C PRO A 186 18.34 10.84 24.36
N LEU A 187 17.78 9.97 25.19
CA LEU A 187 18.49 8.88 25.85
C LEU A 187 18.66 7.69 24.89
N TYR A 188 17.61 7.36 24.13
CA TYR A 188 17.69 6.40 23.04
C TYR A 188 18.70 6.84 21.97
N ASN A 189 18.63 8.10 21.53
CA ASN A 189 19.55 8.62 20.53
C ASN A 189 21.00 8.61 21.02
N ALA A 190 21.25 8.97 22.28
CA ALA A 190 22.59 8.91 22.88
C ALA A 190 23.15 7.48 22.88
N GLN A 191 22.36 6.48 23.27
CA GLN A 191 22.76 5.07 23.27
C GLN A 191 23.06 4.53 21.86
N LYS A 192 22.39 5.06 20.84
CA LYS A 192 22.54 4.64 19.44
C LYS A 192 23.52 5.50 18.63
N GLY A 193 24.16 6.49 19.25
CA GLY A 193 25.07 7.43 18.55
C GLY A 193 24.36 8.34 17.55
N LEU A 194 23.05 8.58 17.72
CA LEU A 194 22.23 9.44 16.88
C LEU A 194 22.24 10.90 17.39
N PRO A 195 21.88 11.89 16.56
CA PRO A 195 21.84 13.29 16.99
C PRO A 195 20.90 13.55 18.18
N THR A 196 21.43 14.18 19.24
CA THR A 196 20.69 14.56 20.45
C THR A 196 20.43 16.06 20.56
N ARG A 197 21.12 16.88 19.76
CA ARG A 197 21.03 18.34 19.82
C ARG A 197 19.61 18.81 19.47
N GLY A 198 18.98 19.55 20.37
CA GLY A 198 17.62 20.10 20.20
C GLY A 198 16.49 19.10 20.49
N LYS A 199 16.80 17.85 20.83
CA LYS A 199 15.81 16.87 21.28
C LYS A 199 15.47 17.10 22.75
N ARG A 200 14.18 17.09 23.08
CA ARG A 200 13.67 17.25 24.44
C ARG A 200 13.02 15.95 24.88
N SER A 201 13.21 15.57 26.15
CA SER A 201 12.49 14.43 26.70
C SER A 201 10.99 14.77 26.81
N ILE A 202 10.18 13.71 26.89
CA ILE A 202 8.74 13.85 27.17
C ILE A 202 8.57 14.60 28.50
N GLY A 203 9.34 14.23 29.52
CA GLY A 203 9.33 14.88 30.84
C GLY A 203 9.57 16.39 30.75
N SER A 204 10.58 16.83 30.01
CA SER A 204 10.85 18.26 29.82
C SER A 204 9.71 19.00 29.13
N SER A 205 9.08 18.37 28.13
CA SER A 205 7.92 18.96 27.44
C SER A 205 6.70 19.07 28.36
N VAL A 206 6.45 18.03 29.17
CA VAL A 206 5.38 18.04 30.18
C VAL A 206 5.63 19.09 31.26
N SER A 207 6.88 19.23 31.74
CA SER A 207 7.24 20.27 32.71
C SER A 207 6.98 21.67 32.17
N MET A 208 7.28 21.95 30.90
CA MET A 208 6.98 23.25 30.28
C MET A 208 5.48 23.57 30.26
N VAL A 209 4.66 22.58 29.91
CA VAL A 209 3.19 22.73 29.97
C VAL A 209 2.76 22.97 31.42
N TYR A 210 3.25 22.17 32.36
CA TYR A 210 2.91 22.28 33.78
C TYR A 210 3.26 23.64 34.39
N GLU A 211 4.47 24.14 34.12
CA GLU A 211 4.90 25.46 34.61
C GLU A 211 4.06 26.60 34.00
N SER A 212 3.65 26.48 32.74
CA SER A 212 2.76 27.46 32.09
C SER A 212 1.34 27.40 32.67
N LEU A 213 0.84 26.20 33.01
CA LEU A 213 -0.44 26.05 33.71
C LEU A 213 -0.45 26.76 35.07
N LEU A 214 0.62 26.62 35.86
CA LEU A 214 0.73 27.27 37.17
C LEU A 214 0.73 28.80 37.08
N LYS A 215 1.14 29.36 35.94
CA LYS A 215 1.11 30.80 35.67
C LYS A 215 -0.25 31.30 35.19
N GLY A 216 -1.23 30.43 34.99
CA GLY A 216 -2.56 30.77 34.49
C GLY A 216 -2.64 30.93 32.97
N GLU A 217 -1.54 30.71 32.23
CA GLU A 217 -1.45 31.03 30.80
C GLU A 217 -2.39 30.19 29.91
N LEU A 218 -2.85 29.02 30.39
CA LEU A 218 -3.89 28.24 29.71
C LEU A 218 -5.25 28.93 29.78
N MET A 219 -5.60 29.49 30.94
CA MET A 219 -6.88 30.17 31.11
C MET A 219 -6.92 31.42 30.23
N ASP A 220 -5.80 32.16 30.15
CA ASP A 220 -5.66 33.28 29.22
C ASP A 220 -5.87 32.83 27.77
N ALA A 221 -5.23 31.72 27.36
CA ALA A 221 -5.35 31.19 26.01
C ALA A 221 -6.77 30.74 25.63
N ILE A 222 -7.52 30.16 26.58
CA ILE A 222 -8.92 29.73 26.37
C ILE A 222 -9.86 30.95 26.35
N LEU A 223 -9.66 31.90 27.25
CA LEU A 223 -10.49 33.11 27.34
C LEU A 223 -10.30 34.00 26.11
N GLU A 224 -9.09 34.11 25.57
CA GLU A 224 -8.80 34.87 24.36
C GLU A 224 -9.62 34.41 23.13
N GLY A 225 -9.96 33.13 23.01
CA GLY A 225 -10.80 32.66 21.88
C GLY A 225 -12.28 32.65 22.13
N TRP A 226 -12.68 32.53 23.39
CA TRP A 226 -14.09 32.69 23.76
C TRP A 226 -14.60 34.11 23.49
N VAL A 227 -13.69 35.09 23.42
CA VAL A 227 -14.02 36.49 23.08
C VAL A 227 -14.03 36.74 21.55
N GLN A 228 -13.55 35.79 20.75
CA GLN A 228 -13.43 35.91 19.28
C GLN A 228 -14.53 35.19 18.49
N ASP A 229 -15.37 34.38 19.15
CA ASP A 229 -16.62 33.79 18.62
C ASP A 229 -17.84 34.66 19.00
#